data_AF-A0A920IW44-F1
#
_entry.id   AF-A0A920IW44-F1
#
_cell.length_a   1.000
_cell.length_b   1.000
_cell.length_c   1.000
_cell.angle_alpha   90.00
_cell.angle_beta   90.00
_cell.angle_gamma   90.00
#
_symmetry.space_group_name_H-M   'P 1'
#
loop_
_entity.id
_entity.type
_entity.pdbx_description
1 polymer ?
#
loop_
_entity_poly.entity_id
_entity_poly.type
_entity_poly.pdbx_seq_one_letter_code
_entity_poly.pdbx_strand_id
1 'polypeptide(L)' 'MGVDHYTQFLDAIEGKDKTLAGFDYSGPLAESLCLGVVACQFPGKRLNWNAKKMKVTNLPEANPHLKGRYRKF' A
#
# COMPACT_ATOMS: atom_id res chain seq x y z
N MET A 1 -8.95 -16.26 -21.45
CA MET A 1 -9.40 -14.99 -22.05
C MET A 1 -9.10 -13.89 -21.05
N GLY A 2 -8.18 -12.99 -21.38
CA GLY A 2 -7.87 -11.83 -20.53
C GLY A 2 -8.86 -10.71 -20.80
N VAL A 3 -9.36 -10.08 -19.74
CA VAL A 3 -10.14 -8.85 -19.84
C VAL A 3 -9.17 -7.73 -20.19
N ASP A 4 -9.49 -6.93 -21.21
CA ASP A 4 -8.71 -5.74 -21.54
C ASP A 4 -8.90 -4.67 -20.46
N HIS A 5 -7.81 -4.23 -19.83
CA HIS A 5 -7.87 -3.30 -18.68
C HIS A 5 -8.46 -1.94 -19.04
N TYR A 6 -8.30 -1.49 -20.29
CA TYR A 6 -8.87 -0.22 -20.75
C TYR A 6 -10.38 -0.31 -20.87
N THR A 7 -10.88 -1.34 -21.54
CA THR A 7 -12.31 -1.58 -21.70
C THR A 7 -12.99 -1.73 -20.34
N GLN A 8 -12.36 -2.47 -19.42
CA GLN A 8 -12.91 -2.63 -18.08
C GLN A 8 -12.97 -1.31 -17.29
N PHE A 9 -11.95 -0.45 -17.42
CA PHE A 9 -11.99 0.85 -16.78
C PHE A 9 -13.17 1.69 -17.29
N LEU A 10 -13.46 1.65 -18.59
CA LEU A 10 -14.63 2.31 -19.18
C LEU A 10 -15.95 1.74 -18.62
N ASP A 11 -16.09 0.42 -18.55
CA ASP A 11 -17.29 -0.20 -17.97
C ASP A 11 -17.45 0.16 -16.48
N ALA A 12 -16.35 0.26 -15.74
CA ALA A 12 -16.37 0.63 -14.33
C ALA A 12 -16.78 2.08 -14.08
N ILE A 13 -16.33 3.03 -14.91
CA ILE A 13 -16.77 4.44 -14.78
C ILE A 13 -18.26 4.61 -15.16
N GLU A 14 -18.79 3.75 -16.03
CA GLU A 14 -20.21 3.70 -16.38
C GLU A 14 -21.06 2.93 -15.35
N GLY A 15 -20.43 2.37 -14.31
CA GLY A 15 -21.11 1.60 -13.26
C GLY A 15 -21.56 0.20 -13.68
N LYS A 16 -21.08 -0.30 -14.83
CA LYS A 16 -21.41 -1.63 -15.36
C LYS A 16 -20.52 -2.73 -14.79
N ASP A 17 -19.31 -2.38 -14.34
CA ASP A 17 -18.36 -3.29 -13.72
C ASP A 17 -17.59 -2.60 -12.57
N LYS A 18 -16.60 -3.30 -11.99
CA LYS A 18 -15.62 -2.76 -11.04
C LYS A 18 -14.22 -2.81 -11.62
N THR A 19 -13.34 -1.94 -11.13
CA THR A 19 -11.93 -2.00 -11.48
C THR A 19 -11.26 -3.25 -10.89
N LEU A 20 -10.39 -3.92 -11.67
CA LEU A 20 -9.61 -5.06 -11.17
C LEU A 20 -8.65 -4.71 -10.03
N ALA A 21 -8.20 -3.46 -9.95
CA ALA A 21 -7.19 -2.99 -9.02
C ALA A 21 -7.70 -1.76 -8.24
N GLY A 22 -8.87 -1.87 -7.61
CA GLY A 22 -9.46 -0.86 -6.74
C GLY A 22 -8.59 -0.52 -5.51
N PHE A 23 -8.97 0.50 -4.74
CA PHE A 23 -8.19 0.96 -3.58
C PHE A 23 -8.11 -0.08 -2.45
N ASP A 24 -9.11 -0.94 -2.34
CA ASP A 24 -9.16 -2.08 -1.41
C ASP A 24 -8.07 -3.12 -1.71
N TYR A 25 -7.63 -3.22 -2.96
CA TYR A 25 -6.51 -4.06 -3.38
C TYR A 25 -5.19 -3.28 -3.47
N SER A 26 -5.18 -2.20 -4.24
CA SER A 26 -3.99 -1.42 -4.57
C SER A 26 -3.41 -0.68 -3.35
N GLY A 27 -4.25 -0.32 -2.38
CA GLY A 27 -3.83 0.33 -1.13
C GLY A 27 -2.91 -0.58 -0.29
N PRO A 28 -3.37 -1.77 0.15
CA PRO A 28 -2.54 -2.72 0.89
C PRO A 28 -1.29 -3.20 0.12
N LEU A 29 -1.39 -3.28 -1.22
CA LEU A 29 -0.23 -3.59 -2.06
C LEU A 29 0.84 -2.51 -1.97
N ALA A 30 0.45 -1.24 -2.15
CA ALA A 30 1.36 -0.10 -2.03
C ALA A 30 1.96 0.00 -0.62
N GLU A 31 1.14 -0.22 0.41
CA GLU A 31 1.59 -0.28 1.82
C GLU A 31 2.70 -1.33 2.01
N SER A 32 2.50 -2.54 1.50
CA SER A 32 3.47 -3.64 1.59
C SER A 32 4.78 -3.29 0.87
N LEU A 33 4.71 -2.65 -0.30
CA LEU A 33 5.88 -2.18 -1.03
C LEU A 33 6.68 -1.15 -0.22
N CYS A 34 6.01 -0.15 0.35
CA CYS A 34 6.64 0.87 1.19
C CYS A 34 7.30 0.26 2.44
N LEU A 35 6.65 -0.72 3.08
CA LEU A 35 7.23 -1.44 4.21
C LEU A 35 8.49 -2.21 3.82
N GLY A 36 8.55 -2.76 2.60
CA GLY A 36 9.75 -3.38 2.04
C GLY A 36 10.94 -2.40 2.00
N VAL A 37 10.71 -1.17 1.54
CA VAL A 37 11.74 -0.12 1.52
C VAL A 37 12.23 0.21 2.93
N VAL A 38 11.32 0.32 3.91
CA VAL A 38 11.71 0.55 5.31
C VAL A 38 12.50 -0.64 5.87
N ALA A 39 12.12 -1.88 5.55
CA ALA A 39 12.82 -3.07 6.01
C ALA A 39 14.26 -3.14 5.49
N CYS A 40 14.53 -2.67 4.26
CA CYS A 40 15.88 -2.60 3.70
C CYS A 40 16.84 -1.72 4.53
N GLN A 41 16.32 -0.79 5.35
CA GLN A 41 17.13 0.06 6.23
C GLN A 41 17.55 -0.66 7.53
N PHE A 42 16.97 -1.83 7.82
CA PHE A 42 17.23 -2.60 9.05
C PHE A 42 17.65 -4.05 8.72
N PRO A 43 18.84 -4.26 8.13
CA PRO A 43 19.30 -5.58 7.70
C PRO A 43 19.34 -6.57 8.86
N GLY A 44 18.85 -7.79 8.62
CA GLY A 44 18.79 -8.87 9.62
C GLY A 44 17.73 -8.65 10.71
N LYS A 45 16.91 -7.60 10.64
CA LYS A 45 15.80 -7.36 11.58
C LYS A 45 14.47 -7.61 10.88
N ARG A 46 13.60 -8.41 11.51
CA ARG A 46 12.21 -8.58 11.07
C ARG A 46 11.37 -7.44 11.63
N LEU A 47 10.57 -6.77 10.80
CA LEU A 47 9.60 -5.77 11.25
C LEU A 47 8.23 -6.44 11.43
N ASN A 48 7.67 -6.37 12.63
CA ASN A 48 6.31 -6.81 12.92
C ASN A 48 5.36 -5.62 12.72
N TRP A 49 4.54 -5.72 11.68
CA TRP A 49 3.67 -4.65 11.24
C TRP A 49 2.24 -4.81 11.79
N ASN A 50 1.68 -3.71 12.31
CA ASN A 50 0.26 -3.62 12.64
C ASN A 50 -0.42 -2.66 11.67
N ALA A 51 -1.05 -3.20 10.62
CA ALA A 51 -1.73 -2.42 9.58
C ALA A 51 -2.85 -1.53 10.15
N LYS A 52 -3.64 -2.03 11.10
CA LYS A 52 -4.73 -1.24 11.70
C LYS A 52 -4.24 0.02 12.42
N LYS A 53 -3.05 -0.05 13.03
CA LYS A 53 -2.43 1.06 13.76
C LYS A 53 -1.35 1.80 12.95
N MET A 54 -1.08 1.36 11.73
CA MET A 54 0.02 1.83 10.88
C MET A 54 1.35 1.96 11.65
N LYS A 55 1.74 0.91 12.37
CA LYS A 55 2.91 0.95 13.26
C LYS A 55 3.72 -0.36 13.29
N VAL A 56 5.05 -0.24 13.34
CA VAL A 56 5.95 -1.34 13.68
C VAL A 56 5.96 -1.53 15.20
N THR A 57 5.67 -2.75 15.66
CA THR A 57 5.43 -3.05 17.09
C THR A 57 6.67 -3.50 17.84
N ASN A 58 7.66 -4.06 17.14
CA ASN A 58 8.84 -4.67 17.74
C ASN A 58 10.13 -3.87 17.57
N LEU A 59 10.12 -2.79 16.76
CA LEU A 59 11.29 -1.98 16.47
C LEU A 59 10.89 -0.49 16.38
N PRO A 60 10.85 0.24 17.53
CA PRO A 60 10.36 1.62 17.59
C PRO A 60 11.08 2.59 16.64
N GLU A 61 12.39 2.42 16.48
CA GLU A 61 13.30 3.14 15.58
C GLU A 61 12.92 3.06 14.09
N ALA A 62 12.11 2.08 13.67
CA ALA A 62 11.59 2.01 12.30
C ALA A 62 10.42 3.00 12.06
N ASN A 63 9.67 3.35 13.11
CA ASN A 63 8.46 4.16 12.97
C ASN A 63 8.67 5.60 12.45
N PRO A 64 9.78 6.30 12.76
CA PRO A 64 10.10 7.59 12.14
C PRO A 64 10.14 7.54 10.61
N HIS A 65 10.55 6.42 10.00
CA HIS A 65 10.61 6.26 8.54
C HIS A 65 9.23 6.13 7.88
N LEU A 66 8.17 5.84 8.65
CA LEU A 66 6.80 5.70 8.15
C LEU A 66 6.10 7.05 7.97
N LYS A 67 6.68 8.13 8.48
CA LYS A 67 6.08 9.47 8.45
C LYS A 67 6.84 10.36 7.47
N GLY A 68 6.13 10.84 6.45
CA GLY A 68 6.61 11.90 5.56
C GLY A 68 6.10 13.28 5.98
N ARG A 69 6.69 14.34 5.41
CA ARG A 69 6.09 15.68 5.47
C ARG A 69 4.84 15.67 4.60
N TYR A 70 3.66 15.76 5.22
CA TYR A 70 2.41 15.85 4.47
C TYR A 70 2.22 17.26 3.90
N ARG A 71 1.66 17.34 2.68
CA ARG A 71 1.40 18.61 2.00
C ARG A 71 0.37 19.41 2.79
N LYS A 72 0.65 20.70 3.03
CA LYS A 72 -0.34 21.68 3.47
C LYS A 72 -0.91 22.39 2.23
N PHE A 73 -2.23 22.55 2.19
CA PHE A 73 -2.94 23.32 1.16
C PHE A 73 -3.25 24.71 1.70
#